data_AF-A0A559K073-F1
#
_entry.id   AF-A0A559K073-F1
#
_cell.length_a   1.000
_cell.length_b   1.000
_cell.length_c   1.000
_cell.angle_alpha   90.00
_cell.angle_beta   90.00
_cell.angle_gamma   90.00
#
_symmetry.space_group_name_H-M   'P 1'
#
loop_
_entity.id
_entity.type
_entity.pdbx_description
1 polymer ?
#
loop_
_entity_poly.entity_id
_entity_poly.type
_entity_poly.pdbx_seq_one_letter_code
_entity_poly.pdbx_strand_id
1 'polypeptide(L)'
;MTTSIDNLIRKMSKYVAFGNPVSAGSVVSQRLSDPRIPMLAYYLTMQSKNEQEQYYHEVWLKKEGSFAITEAWYKESNVTRKLLQDNLSHDQLQRSIGEEDYSNIVLRITEIIKKYEKQDWRPQSRRVQ
;
A
#
# COMPACT_ATOMS: atom_id res chain seq x y z
N MET A 1 14.57 -2.27 21.34
CA MET A 1 14.18 -0.92 20.91
C MET A 1 12.96 -1.04 20.01
N THR A 2 11.77 -0.80 20.53
CA THR A 2 10.52 -0.78 19.76
C THR A 2 10.53 0.45 18.86
N THR A 3 10.75 0.25 17.57
CA THR A 3 10.64 1.33 16.60
C THR A 3 9.16 1.72 16.52
N SER A 4 8.79 2.93 16.95
CA SER A 4 7.41 3.41 16.84
C SER A 4 6.92 3.32 15.39
N ILE A 5 5.64 2.95 15.19
CA ILE A 5 5.02 2.88 13.86
C ILE A 5 5.10 4.22 13.13
N ASP A 6 5.00 5.34 13.84
CA ASP A 6 5.16 6.67 13.26
C ASP A 6 6.55 6.87 12.64
N ASN A 7 7.59 6.32 13.27
CA ASN A 7 8.95 6.36 12.73
C ASN A 7 9.07 5.50 11.47
N LEU A 8 8.39 4.35 11.43
CA LEU A 8 8.35 3.50 10.24
C LEU A 8 7.60 4.18 9.09
N ILE A 9 6.42 4.76 9.35
CA ILE A 9 5.65 5.53 8.37
C ILE A 9 6.51 6.68 7.81
N ARG A 10 7.15 7.46 8.68
CA ARG A 10 8.03 8.57 8.27
C ARG A 10 9.20 8.10 7.40
N LYS A 11 9.82 6.97 7.75
CA LYS A 11 10.87 6.35 6.93
C LYS A 11 10.33 5.89 5.58
N MET A 12 9.16 5.28 5.55
CA MET A 12 8.53 4.82 4.32
C MET A 12 8.25 5.98 3.37
N SER A 13 7.67 7.08 3.87
CA SER A 13 7.47 8.34 3.11
C SER A 13 8.76 8.95 2.55
N LYS A 14 9.90 8.67 3.18
CA LYS A 14 11.22 9.18 2.78
C LYS A 14 11.93 8.30 1.75
N TYR A 15 11.96 6.99 1.97
CA TYR A 15 12.80 6.06 1.19
C TYR A 15 12.05 5.38 0.04
N VAL A 16 10.72 5.30 0.12
CA VAL A 16 9.92 4.59 -0.86
C VAL A 16 9.35 5.60 -1.84
N ALA A 17 9.58 5.37 -3.13
CA ALA A 17 8.84 6.07 -4.17
C ALA A 17 7.38 5.61 -4.14
N PHE A 18 6.48 6.51 -3.75
CA PHE A 18 5.04 6.27 -3.87
C PHE A 18 4.71 6.32 -5.36
N GLY A 19 4.11 5.24 -5.86
CA GLY A 19 3.74 5.12 -7.27
C GLY A 19 2.69 6.15 -7.68
N ASN A 20 2.41 6.20 -8.99
CA ASN A 20 1.27 6.95 -9.56
C ASN A 20 -0.02 6.65 -8.78
N PRO A 21 -0.98 7.60 -8.71
CA PRO A 21 -2.20 7.43 -7.92
C PRO A 21 -2.89 6.10 -8.24
N VAL A 22 -3.33 5.40 -7.19
CA VAL A 22 -3.90 4.05 -7.31
C VAL A 22 -5.22 4.15 -8.07
N SER A 23 -5.19 3.85 -9.37
CA SER A 23 -6.40 3.72 -10.17
C SER A 23 -7.23 2.53 -9.66
N ALA A 24 -8.52 2.75 -9.43
CA ALA A 24 -9.46 1.66 -9.63
C ALA A 24 -9.37 1.24 -11.11
N GLY A 25 -9.41 -0.06 -11.40
CA GLY A 25 -9.43 -0.55 -12.79
C GLY A 25 -8.08 -0.76 -13.48
N SER A 26 -8.13 -1.63 -14.50
CA SER A 26 -7.04 -2.37 -15.17
C SER A 26 -5.76 -1.56 -15.46
N VAL A 27 -4.60 -2.16 -15.14
CA VAL A 27 -3.27 -1.67 -15.55
C VAL A 27 -3.08 -1.75 -17.08
N VAL A 28 -4.10 -2.19 -17.85
CA VAL A 28 -4.04 -2.36 -19.32
C VAL A 28 -5.05 -1.49 -20.10
N SER A 29 -5.97 -0.75 -19.47
CA SER A 29 -6.83 0.18 -20.25
C SER A 29 -7.35 1.34 -19.41
N GLN A 30 -6.71 2.51 -19.55
CA GLN A 30 -7.24 3.78 -19.07
C GLN A 30 -8.48 4.17 -19.90
N ARG A 31 -9.68 4.07 -19.34
CA ARG A 31 -10.84 4.85 -19.83
C ARG A 31 -10.99 6.10 -18.97
N LEU A 32 -11.29 7.24 -19.61
CA LEU A 32 -11.46 8.54 -18.94
C LEU A 32 -12.57 8.56 -17.86
N SER A 33 -13.44 7.56 -17.82
CA SER A 33 -14.59 7.46 -16.92
C SER A 33 -14.35 6.58 -15.68
N ASP A 34 -13.16 6.01 -15.50
CA ASP A 34 -12.84 5.19 -14.34
C ASP A 34 -12.68 6.10 -13.11
N PRO A 35 -13.41 5.89 -11.98
CA PRO A 35 -13.25 6.68 -10.77
C PRO A 35 -11.85 6.43 -10.18
N ARG A 36 -10.88 7.22 -10.67
CA ARG A 36 -9.54 7.30 -10.09
C ARG A 36 -9.71 7.60 -8.61
N ILE A 37 -9.22 6.75 -7.73
CA ILE A 37 -9.00 7.16 -6.35
C ILE A 37 -7.72 8.00 -6.39
N PRO A 38 -7.78 9.34 -6.25
CA PRO A 38 -6.63 10.19 -6.48
C PRO A 38 -5.72 10.18 -5.25
N MET A 39 -5.23 9.01 -4.83
CA MET A 39 -4.33 8.87 -3.69
C MET A 39 -2.97 8.32 -4.13
N LEU A 40 -1.91 9.04 -3.76
CA LEU A 40 -0.55 8.52 -3.83
C LEU A 40 -0.36 7.57 -2.64
N ALA A 41 -0.41 6.28 -2.91
CA ALA A 41 -0.35 5.26 -1.88
C ALA A 41 0.52 4.08 -2.28
N TYR A 42 0.99 3.36 -1.27
CA TYR A 42 1.78 2.15 -1.41
C TYR A 42 0.96 0.95 -0.95
N TYR A 43 0.90 -0.08 -1.78
CA TYR A 43 0.21 -1.33 -1.46
C TYR A 43 0.95 -2.10 -0.35
N LEU A 44 0.23 -2.45 0.72
CA LEU A 44 0.80 -3.21 1.83
C LEU A 44 0.43 -4.68 1.75
N THR A 45 -0.87 -4.97 1.77
CA THR A 45 -1.40 -6.33 1.85
C THR A 45 -2.84 -6.42 1.31
N MET A 46 -3.32 -7.64 1.11
CA MET A 46 -4.72 -7.95 0.83
C MET A 46 -5.22 -9.02 1.80
N GLN A 47 -6.50 -8.95 2.14
CA GLN A 47 -7.21 -9.93 2.97
C GLN A 47 -8.35 -10.53 2.17
N SER A 48 -8.40 -11.86 2.08
CA SER A 48 -9.55 -12.55 1.49
C SER A 48 -10.78 -12.35 2.36
N LYS A 49 -11.88 -11.89 1.75
CA LYS A 49 -13.19 -11.80 2.40
C LYS A 49 -14.16 -12.83 1.85
N ASN A 50 -14.06 -13.12 0.55
CA ASN A 50 -14.76 -14.23 -0.08
C ASN A 50 -13.94 -14.75 -1.27
N GLU A 51 -13.34 -15.94 -1.13
CA GLU A 51 -12.51 -16.54 -2.17
C GLU A 51 -13.32 -16.92 -3.42
N GLN A 52 -14.58 -17.34 -3.24
CA GLN A 52 -15.44 -17.76 -4.35
C GLN A 52 -15.80 -16.58 -5.26
N GLU A 53 -15.98 -15.40 -4.67
CA GLU A 53 -16.25 -14.15 -5.38
C GLU A 53 -14.99 -13.39 -5.77
N GLN A 54 -13.81 -13.92 -5.43
CA GLN A 54 -12.52 -13.24 -5.60
C GLN A 54 -12.55 -11.81 -5.02
N TYR A 55 -13.14 -11.68 -3.82
CA TYR A 55 -13.38 -10.44 -3.11
C TYR A 55 -12.41 -10.28 -1.93
N TYR A 56 -11.72 -9.15 -1.91
CA TYR A 56 -10.64 -8.86 -0.97
C TYR A 56 -10.74 -7.44 -0.41
N HIS A 57 -10.15 -7.24 0.76
CA HIS A 57 -9.80 -5.91 1.27
C HIS A 57 -8.31 -5.68 1.07
N GLU A 58 -7.94 -4.67 0.29
CA GLU A 58 -6.55 -4.23 0.14
C GLU A 58 -6.26 -3.09 1.10
N VAL A 59 -5.09 -3.10 1.73
CA VAL A 59 -4.62 -2.05 2.63
C VAL A 59 -3.49 -1.27 1.99
N TRP A 60 -3.60 0.05 2.07
CA TRP A 60 -2.71 1.01 1.45
C TRP A 60 -2.15 1.98 2.49
N LEU A 61 -0.86 2.33 2.38
CA LEU A 61 -0.27 3.47 3.10
C LEU A 61 -0.19 4.67 2.17
N LYS A 62 -0.81 5.78 2.54
CA LYS A 62 -0.77 7.04 1.78
C LYS A 62 0.51 7.80 2.08
N LYS A 63 0.95 8.63 1.15
CA LYS A 63 2.21 9.40 1.26
C LYS A 63 2.25 10.29 2.52
N GLU A 64 1.11 10.86 2.88
CA GLU A 64 0.89 11.69 4.07
C GLU A 64 0.93 10.90 5.40
N GLY A 65 0.96 9.57 5.35
CA GLY A 65 1.16 8.71 6.52
C GLY A 65 -0.12 8.09 7.11
N SER A 66 -1.29 8.39 6.54
CA SER A 66 -2.54 7.70 6.87
C SER A 66 -2.76 6.46 6.00
N PHE A 67 -3.66 5.57 6.43
CA PHE A 67 -4.01 4.35 5.71
C PHE A 67 -5.35 4.47 4.99
N ALA A 68 -5.52 3.64 3.96
CA ALA A 68 -6.80 3.43 3.29
C ALA A 68 -7.05 1.94 3.08
N ILE A 69 -8.33 1.57 3.08
CA ILE A 69 -8.79 0.21 2.76
C ILE A 69 -9.67 0.31 1.51
N THR A 70 -9.39 -0.53 0.51
CA THR A 70 -10.24 -0.68 -0.67
C THR A 70 -10.83 -2.07 -0.71
N GLU A 71 -12.09 -2.16 -1.11
CA GLU A 71 -12.67 -3.37 -1.64
C GLU A 71 -12.08 -3.64 -3.02
N ALA A 72 -11.70 -4.88 -3.29
CA ALA A 72 -11.17 -5.32 -4.57
C ALA A 72 -11.85 -6.61 -5.03
N TRP A 73 -12.38 -6.61 -6.25
CA TRP A 73 -12.89 -7.79 -6.93
C TRP A 73 -12.00 -8.09 -8.12
N TYR A 74 -11.39 -9.27 -8.10
CA TYR A 74 -10.57 -9.76 -9.21
C TYR A 74 -11.47 -10.60 -10.10
N LYS A 75 -11.44 -10.35 -11.41
CA LYS A 75 -12.13 -11.15 -12.42
C LYS A 75 -11.22 -11.25 -13.62
N GLU A 76 -10.66 -12.45 -13.84
CA GLU A 76 -9.67 -12.70 -14.89
C GLU A 76 -8.48 -11.73 -14.80
N SER A 77 -8.25 -10.92 -15.83
CA SER A 77 -7.19 -9.90 -15.91
C SER A 77 -7.62 -8.52 -15.39
N ASN A 78 -8.84 -8.39 -14.87
CA ASN A 78 -9.40 -7.13 -14.41
C ASN A 78 -9.54 -7.09 -12.89
N VAL A 79 -9.30 -5.90 -12.32
CA VAL A 79 -9.51 -5.63 -10.90
C VAL A 79 -10.43 -4.43 -10.77
N THR A 80 -11.59 -4.62 -10.15
CA THR A 80 -12.49 -3.52 -9.78
C THR A 80 -12.19 -3.15 -8.35
N ARG A 81 -11.98 -1.86 -8.07
CA ARG A 81 -11.73 -1.35 -6.72
C ARG A 81 -12.76 -0.33 -6.30
N LYS A 82 -13.07 -0.32 -5.01
CA LYS A 82 -13.91 0.70 -4.37
C LYS A 82 -13.29 1.10 -3.04
N LEU A 83 -13.22 2.39 -2.76
CA LEU A 83 -12.75 2.90 -1.48
C LEU A 83 -13.73 2.50 -0.37
N LEU A 84 -13.24 1.76 0.63
CA LEU A 84 -14.02 1.32 1.78
C LEU A 84 -13.83 2.26 2.97
N GLN A 85 -12.57 2.58 3.27
CA GLN A 85 -12.17 3.49 4.34
C GLN A 85 -10.97 4.31 3.89
N ASP A 86 -10.89 5.56 4.34
CA ASP A 86 -9.80 6.48 3.99
C ASP A 86 -9.34 7.27 5.23
N ASN A 87 -8.11 7.79 5.16
CA ASN A 87 -7.48 8.60 6.20
C ASN A 87 -7.48 7.95 7.60
N LEU A 88 -7.30 6.63 7.65
CA LEU A 88 -7.20 5.90 8.90
C LEU A 88 -5.86 6.20 9.58
N SER A 89 -5.90 6.49 10.87
CA SER A 89 -4.73 6.38 11.74
C SER A 89 -4.33 4.92 11.94
N HIS A 90 -3.10 4.68 12.43
CA HIS A 90 -2.63 3.32 12.71
C HIS A 90 -3.49 2.61 13.76
N ASP A 91 -4.00 3.33 14.77
CA ASP A 91 -4.92 2.79 15.78
C ASP A 91 -6.28 2.42 15.19
N GLN A 92 -6.82 3.25 14.29
CA GLN A 92 -8.07 2.94 13.60
C GLN A 92 -7.92 1.75 12.66
N LEU A 93 -6.77 1.67 11.97
CA LEU A 93 -6.45 0.52 11.12
C LEU A 93 -6.41 -0.76 11.95
N GLN A 94 -5.66 -0.78 13.06
CA GLN A 94 -5.55 -1.94 13.94
C GLN A 94 -6.91 -2.43 14.42
N ARG A 95 -7.80 -1.52 14.80
CA ARG A 95 -9.18 -1.87 15.20
C ARG A 95 -10.01 -2.43 14.04
N SER A 96 -9.78 -1.94 12.81
CA SER A 96 -10.56 -2.36 11.64
C SER A 96 -10.16 -3.73 11.10
N ILE A 97 -8.88 -4.11 11.19
CA ILE A 97 -8.37 -5.35 10.58
C ILE A 97 -7.95 -6.41 11.60
N GLY A 98 -7.87 -6.05 12.89
CA GLY A 98 -7.38 -6.94 13.95
C GLY A 98 -5.88 -6.82 14.20
N GLU A 99 -5.47 -7.25 15.40
CA GLU A 99 -4.09 -7.09 15.89
C GLU A 99 -3.07 -7.93 15.11
N GLU A 100 -3.43 -9.15 14.74
CA GLU A 100 -2.55 -10.06 14.00
C GLU A 100 -2.23 -9.50 12.61
N ASP A 101 -3.27 -9.14 11.85
CA ASP A 101 -3.12 -8.55 10.52
C ASP A 101 -2.38 -7.21 10.55
N TYR A 102 -2.66 -6.39 11.57
CA TYR A 102 -1.93 -5.16 11.79
C TYR A 102 -0.45 -5.41 12.07
N SER A 103 -0.11 -6.42 12.88
CA SER A 103 1.28 -6.81 13.15
C SER A 103 2.01 -7.24 11.87
N ASN A 104 1.33 -7.97 10.99
CA ASN A 104 1.84 -8.34 9.67
C ASN A 104 2.10 -7.12 8.78
N ILE A 105 1.24 -6.09 8.85
CA ILE A 105 1.46 -4.82 8.16
C ILE A 105 2.72 -4.10 8.67
N VAL A 106 2.92 -4.03 9.99
CA VAL A 106 4.11 -3.40 10.57
C VAL A 106 5.39 -4.11 10.12
N LEU A 107 5.37 -5.44 10.10
CA LEU A 107 6.47 -6.24 9.57
C LEU A 107 6.71 -5.92 8.09
N ARG A 108 5.64 -5.88 7.29
CA ARG A 108 5.71 -5.59 5.86
C ARG A 108 6.33 -4.21 5.57
N ILE A 109 5.91 -3.17 6.28
CA ILE A 109 6.50 -1.82 6.19
C ILE A 109 8.00 -1.88 6.47
N THR A 110 8.40 -2.61 7.51
CA THR A 110 9.80 -2.76 7.90
C THR A 110 10.63 -3.44 6.82
N GLU A 111 10.10 -4.50 6.19
CA GLU A 111 10.75 -5.19 5.07
C GLU A 111 10.93 -4.29 3.85
N ILE A 112 9.89 -3.52 3.51
CA ILE A 112 9.93 -2.57 2.40
C ILE A 112 11.04 -1.55 2.64
N ILE A 113 11.06 -0.91 3.81
CA ILE A 113 12.10 0.07 4.17
C ILE A 113 13.49 -0.54 4.03
N LYS A 114 13.73 -1.72 4.62
CA LYS A 114 15.02 -2.42 4.53
C LYS A 114 15.43 -2.72 3.09
N LYS A 115 14.46 -3.08 2.23
CA LYS A 115 14.72 -3.33 0.81
C LYS A 115 15.17 -2.06 0.10
N TYR A 116 14.49 -0.93 0.31
CA TYR A 116 14.85 0.35 -0.29
C TYR A 116 16.16 0.92 0.27
N GLU A 117 16.40 0.83 1.59
CA GLU A 117 17.68 1.21 2.21
C GLU A 117 18.87 0.43 1.60
N LYS A 118 18.69 -0.88 1.33
CA LYS A 118 19.72 -1.71 0.65
C LYS A 118 19.89 -1.36 -0.83
N GLN A 119 18.85 -0.87 -1.50
CA GLN A 119 18.91 -0.48 -2.91
C GLN A 119 19.59 0.88 -3.08
N ASP A 120 19.32 1.84 -2.20
CA ASP A 120 20.03 3.13 -2.10
C ASP A 120 21.52 2.94 -1.77
N TRP A 121 21.88 1.86 -1.06
CA TRP A 121 23.26 1.51 -0.75
C TRP A 121 24.07 1.01 -1.97
N ARG A 122 23.47 0.79 -3.15
CA ARG A 122 24.29 0.57 -4.34
C ARG A 122 24.95 1.91 -4.71
N PRO A 123 26.27 2.07 -4.55
CA PRO A 123 26.90 3.30 -4.97
C PRO A 123 26.59 3.50 -6.46
N GLN A 124 26.15 4.71 -6.83
CA GLN A 124 26.20 5.18 -8.21
C GLN A 124 27.66 5.32 -8.71
N SER A 125 28.54 4.37 -8.35
CA SER A 125 29.87 4.25 -8.91
C SER A 125 29.79 3.42 -10.18
N ARG A 126 29.48 4.10 -11.28
CA ARG A 126 30.13 3.99 -12.60
C ARG A 126 29.32 4.78 -13.63
N ARG A 127 29.36 6.11 -13.53
CA ARG A 127 29.64 6.92 -14.72
C ARG A 127 31.16 7.02 -14.81
N VAL A 128 31.76 6.09 -15.54
CA VAL A 128 33.07 6.33 -16.15
C VAL A 128 32.78 6.49 -17.64
N GLN A 129 33.36 7.56 -18.17
CA GLN A 129 33.24 8.10 -19.53
C GLN A 129 33.42 7.05 -20.62
#